data_AF-A0A6A5TZB5-F1
#
_entry.id   AF-A0A6A5TZB5-F1
#
_cell.length_a   1.000
_cell.length_b   1.000
_cell.length_c   1.000
_cell.angle_alpha   90.00
_cell.angle_beta   90.00
_cell.angle_gamma   90.00
#
_symmetry.space_group_name_H-M   'P 1'
#
loop_
_entity.id
_entity.type
_entity.pdbx_description
1 polymer ?
#
loop_
_entity_poly.entity_id
_entity_poly.type
_entity_poly.pdbx_seq_one_letter_code
_entity_poly.pdbx_strand_id
1 'polypeptide(L)'
;MAKDCTLCSKPRDVLVRCQLGETQQWHFVCPGACWKSVSGGVEDARGMEGQFPWYRYGGMWKDRSADDRVSTKKSKKIKERQRGERRKNGKQD
;
A
#
# COMPACT_ATOMS: atom_id res chain seq x y z
N MET A 1 -8.90 6.13 -10.16
CA MET A 1 -8.05 6.71 -11.22
C MET A 1 -6.75 5.91 -11.33
N ALA A 2 -6.51 5.27 -12.47
CA ALA A 2 -5.25 4.59 -12.72
C ALA A 2 -4.08 5.59 -12.63
N LYS A 3 -2.99 5.18 -11.99
CA LYS A 3 -1.75 5.95 -11.93
C LYS A 3 -0.81 5.47 -13.03
N ASP A 4 0.02 6.37 -13.51
CA ASP A 4 1.02 6.06 -14.52
C ASP A 4 2.29 5.52 -13.88
N CYS A 5 2.83 4.46 -14.46
CA CYS A 5 4.13 3.95 -14.07
C CYS A 5 5.23 4.96 -14.40
N THR A 6 6.12 5.27 -13.45
CA THR A 6 7.25 6.20 -13.68
C THR A 6 8.22 5.74 -14.77
N LEU A 7 8.32 4.43 -15.03
CA LEU A 7 9.28 3.87 -16.00
C LEU A 7 8.73 3.73 -17.41
N CYS A 8 7.47 3.31 -17.55
CA CYS A 8 6.88 3.03 -18.86
C CYS A 8 5.70 3.95 -19.20
N SER A 9 5.35 4.87 -18.29
CA SER A 9 4.23 5.82 -18.42
C SER A 9 2.89 5.16 -18.77
N LYS A 10 2.75 3.86 -18.47
CA LYS A 10 1.51 3.12 -18.71
C LYS A 10 0.58 3.25 -17.51
N PRO A 11 -0.69 3.62 -17.73
CA PRO A 11 -1.69 3.62 -16.68
C PRO A 11 -1.99 2.17 -16.26
N ARG A 12 -1.88 1.89 -14.97
CA ARG A 12 -2.23 0.59 -14.38
C ARG A 12 -3.07 0.80 -13.13
N ASP A 13 -3.96 -0.15 -12.89
CA ASP A 13 -4.77 -0.21 -11.65
C ASP A 13 -3.92 -0.64 -10.45
N VAL A 14 -2.91 -1.48 -10.69
CA VAL A 14 -1.98 -2.02 -9.69
C VAL A 14 -0.56 -1.58 -10.01
N LEU A 15 0.10 -0.96 -9.04
CA LEU A 15 1.49 -0.53 -9.09
C LEU A 15 2.21 -0.92 -7.80
N VAL A 16 3.53 -0.99 -7.84
CA VAL A 16 4.39 -1.14 -6.68
C VAL A 16 4.92 0.23 -6.30
N ARG A 17 4.79 0.60 -5.03
CA ARG A 17 5.38 1.83 -4.50
C ARG A 17 6.79 1.52 -4.01
N CYS A 18 7.80 2.21 -4.51
CA CYS A 18 9.19 2.01 -4.08
C CYS A 18 9.99 3.33 -4.09
N GLN A 19 10.97 3.45 -3.19
CA GLN A 19 12.00 4.48 -3.24
C GLN A 19 13.23 3.89 -3.93
N LEU A 20 13.89 4.65 -4.82
CA LEU A 20 14.98 4.14 -5.67
C LEU A 20 16.28 4.95 -5.55
N GLY A 21 16.31 6.02 -4.76
CA GLY A 21 17.46 6.92 -4.72
C GLY A 21 17.55 7.74 -3.43
N GLU A 22 18.65 8.47 -3.29
CA GLU A 22 19.01 9.25 -2.11
C GLU A 22 17.97 10.30 -1.72
N THR A 23 17.24 10.82 -2.72
CA THR A 23 16.12 11.76 -2.51
C THR A 23 14.94 11.15 -1.74
N GLN A 24 14.91 9.81 -1.57
CA GLN A 24 13.86 9.08 -0.86
C GLN A 24 12.45 9.41 -1.38
N GLN A 25 12.35 9.79 -2.65
CA GLN A 25 11.07 10.05 -3.28
C GLN A 25 10.37 8.73 -3.62
N TRP A 26 9.05 8.72 -3.43
CA TRP A 26 8.22 7.55 -3.70
C TRP A 26 7.83 7.52 -5.17
N HIS A 27 8.22 6.45 -5.85
CA HIS A 27 7.85 6.19 -7.23
C HIS A 27 6.85 5.03 -7.32
N PHE A 28 6.08 5.01 -8.40
CA PHE A 28 5.14 3.93 -8.69
C PHE A 28 5.58 3.19 -9.96
N VAL A 29 5.82 1.89 -9.84
CA VAL A 29 6.32 1.04 -10.93
C VAL A 29 5.42 -0.14 -11.18
N CYS A 30 5.37 -0.67 -12.41
CA CYS A 30 4.54 -1.84 -12.70
C CYS A 30 5.05 -3.09 -11.96
N PRO A 31 4.17 -3.89 -11.33
CA PRO A 31 4.52 -5.22 -10.86
C PRO A 31 4.89 -6.09 -12.07
N GLY A 32 6.10 -6.65 -12.09
CA GLY A 32 6.63 -7.40 -13.23
C GLY A 32 7.90 -6.76 -13.78
N ALA A 33 7.92 -6.40 -15.07
CA ALA A 33 9.12 -5.94 -15.76
C ALA A 33 9.75 -4.69 -15.14
N CYS A 34 8.96 -3.63 -14.94
CA CYS A 34 9.46 -2.36 -14.40
C CYS A 34 9.98 -2.51 -12.97
N TRP A 35 9.22 -3.21 -12.11
CA TRP A 35 9.68 -3.49 -10.75
C TRP A 35 10.94 -4.36 -10.73
N LYS A 36 10.99 -5.43 -11.53
CA LYS A 36 12.17 -6.30 -11.65
C LYS A 36 13.40 -5.54 -12.14
N SER A 37 13.25 -4.54 -13.01
CA SER A 37 14.35 -3.69 -13.44
C SER A 37 14.92 -2.81 -12.33
N VAL A 38 14.11 -2.39 -11.35
CA VAL A 38 14.57 -1.47 -10.28
C VAL A 38 14.94 -2.18 -8.98
N SER A 39 14.34 -3.33 -8.70
CA SER A 39 14.65 -4.15 -7.52
C SER A 39 15.58 -5.33 -7.83
N GLY A 40 15.92 -5.54 -9.11
CA GLY A 40 16.55 -6.76 -9.59
C GLY A 40 15.64 -8.00 -9.52
N GLY A 41 14.36 -7.83 -9.16
CA GLY A 41 13.42 -8.94 -8.94
C GLY A 41 13.46 -9.52 -7.54
N VAL A 42 14.09 -8.84 -6.58
CA VAL A 42 14.18 -9.26 -5.18
C VAL A 42 13.37 -8.32 -4.32
N GLU A 43 12.44 -8.87 -3.52
CA GLU A 43 11.74 -8.12 -2.49
C GLU A 43 12.75 -7.56 -1.47
N ASP A 44 12.71 -6.24 -1.29
CA ASP A 44 13.59 -5.47 -0.39
C ASP A 44 15.08 -5.41 -0.78
N ALA A 45 15.44 -5.73 -2.03
CA ALA A 45 16.85 -5.77 -2.45
C ALA A 45 17.75 -6.58 -1.50
N ARG A 46 17.19 -7.61 -0.84
CA ARG A 46 17.88 -8.45 0.14
C ARG A 46 19.07 -9.15 -0.54
N GLY A 47 20.30 -8.78 -0.17
CA GLY A 47 21.53 -9.24 -0.82
C GLY A 47 22.06 -8.35 -1.97
N MET A 48 21.36 -7.27 -2.31
CA MET A 48 21.79 -6.19 -3.20
C MET A 48 21.83 -4.82 -2.50
N GLU A 49 21.88 -4.81 -1.16
CA GLU A 49 22.02 -3.59 -0.33
C GLU A 49 23.22 -2.72 -0.75
N GLY A 50 24.28 -3.32 -1.30
CA GLY A 50 25.42 -2.59 -1.87
C GLY A 50 25.18 -1.93 -3.24
N GLN A 51 24.19 -2.39 -4.01
CA GLN A 51 23.81 -1.82 -5.31
C GLN A 51 22.62 -0.85 -5.19
N PHE A 52 21.76 -1.05 -4.19
CA PHE A 52 20.59 -0.21 -3.95
C PHE A 52 20.45 0.19 -2.47
N PRO A 53 21.40 0.94 -1.88
CA PRO A 53 21.38 1.29 -0.46
C PRO A 53 20.15 2.11 -0.05
N TRP A 54 19.53 2.81 -1.00
CA TRP A 54 18.36 3.67 -0.78
C TRP A 54 17.04 3.04 -1.23
N TYR A 55 17.07 1.76 -1.64
CA TYR A 55 15.86 1.11 -2.10
C TYR A 55 14.97 0.74 -0.93
N ARG A 56 13.73 1.24 -0.93
CA ARG A 56 12.71 0.86 0.08
C ARG A 56 11.43 0.43 -0.58
N TYR A 57 10.94 -0.73 -0.19
CA TYR A 57 9.63 -1.21 -0.59
C TYR A 57 8.52 -0.51 0.22
N GLY A 58 7.59 0.13 -0.49
CA GLY A 58 6.49 0.91 0.09
C GLY A 58 5.13 0.22 0.04
N GLY A 59 5.11 -1.06 -0.36
CA GLY A 59 3.88 -1.82 -0.55
C GLY A 59 3.28 -1.71 -1.94
N MET A 60 2.26 -2.53 -2.18
CA MET A 60 1.48 -2.50 -3.40
C MET A 60 0.46 -1.36 -3.34
N TRP A 61 0.47 -0.51 -4.36
CA TRP A 61 -0.53 0.50 -4.58
C TRP A 61 -1.58 -0.03 -5.55
N LYS A 62 -2.85 0.15 -5.19
CA LYS A 62 -3.98 -0.21 -6.04
C LYS A 62 -5.01 0.92 -5.99
N ASP A 63 -5.67 1.17 -7.10
CA ASP A 63 -6.67 2.23 -7.16
C ASP A 63 -7.84 1.91 -6.21
N ARG A 64 -8.02 2.75 -5.18
CA ARG A 64 -9.11 2.62 -4.21
C ARG A 64 -10.47 3.05 -4.78
N SER A 65 -10.52 3.65 -5.98
CA SER A 65 -11.78 4.05 -6.60
C SER A 65 -12.67 2.87 -6.98
N ALA A 66 -12.12 1.65 -7.08
CA ALA A 66 -12.90 0.41 -7.18
C ALA A 66 -13.48 -0.06 -5.83
N ASP A 67 -12.84 0.31 -4.72
CA ASP A 67 -13.20 -0.09 -3.34
C ASP A 67 -14.12 0.93 -2.63
N ASP A 68 -14.34 2.11 -3.20
CA ASP A 68 -15.22 3.14 -2.61
C ASP A 68 -16.70 2.70 -2.56
N ARG A 69 -17.08 1.65 -3.31
CA ARG A 69 -18.40 1.02 -3.15
C ARG A 69 -18.50 0.05 -1.98
N VAL A 70 -17.40 -0.34 -1.34
CA VAL A 70 -17.40 -1.45 -0.36
C VAL A 70 -16.80 -1.14 1.00
N SER A 71 -16.61 0.12 1.43
CA SER A 71 -16.36 0.32 2.87
C SER A 71 -16.55 1.75 3.36
N THR A 72 -17.76 2.10 3.82
CA THR A 72 -17.96 3.07 4.93
C THR A 72 -19.36 3.01 5.59
N LYS A 73 -20.00 1.83 5.69
CA LYS A 73 -21.09 1.65 6.66
C LYS A 73 -20.88 0.39 7.50
N LYS A 74 -20.16 0.54 8.61
CA LYS A 74 -20.15 -0.45 9.69
C LYS A 74 -21.61 -0.69 10.09
N SER A 75 -22.11 -1.93 9.93
CA SER A 75 -23.50 -2.28 10.17
C SER A 75 -23.97 -1.79 11.56
N LYS A 76 -25.14 -1.14 11.63
CA LYS A 76 -25.72 -0.58 12.88
C LYS A 76 -25.62 -1.58 14.05
N LYS A 77 -25.85 -2.86 13.77
CA LYS A 77 -25.78 -3.96 14.75
C LYS A 77 -24.43 -4.07 15.46
N ILE A 78 -23.32 -3.83 14.77
CA ILE A 78 -21.98 -3.89 15.36
C ILE A 78 -21.70 -2.63 16.20
N LYS A 79 -22.20 -1.46 15.78
CA LYS A 79 -22.10 -0.22 16.56
C LYS A 79 -22.90 -0.31 17.87
N GLU A 80 -24.08 -0.93 17.85
CA GLU A 80 -24.92 -1.11 19.03
C GLU A 80 -24.32 -2.08 20.05
N ARG A 81 -23.77 -3.23 19.59
CA ARG A 81 -23.09 -4.20 20.48
C ARG A 81 -21.92 -3.56 21.23
N GLN A 82 -21.03 -2.84 20.53
CA GLN A 82 -19.90 -2.17 21.19
C GLN A 82 -20.33 -1.07 22.18
N ARG A 83 -21.43 -0.36 21.90
CA ARG A 83 -21.98 0.64 22.84
C ARG A 83 -22.57 -0.04 24.09
N GLY A 84 -23.18 -1.22 23.95
CA GLY A 84 -23.65 -2.02 25.06
C GLY A 84 -22.52 -2.55 25.94
N GLU A 85 -21.43 -3.04 25.34
CA GLU A 85 -20.26 -3.55 26.08
C GLU A 85 -19.54 -2.45 26.86
N ARG A 86 -19.34 -1.26 26.26
CA ARG A 86 -18.77 -0.10 26.96
C ARG A 86 -19.60 0.36 28.16
N ARG A 87 -20.93 0.21 28.12
CA ARG A 87 -21.81 0.56 29.24
C ARG A 87 -21.76 -0.46 30.38
N LYS A 88 -21.51 -1.74 30.07
CA LYS A 88 -21.36 -2.79 31.08
C LYS A 88 -20.02 -2.71 31.81
N ASN A 89 -18.95 -2.35 31.10
CA ASN A 89 -17.59 -2.30 31.66
C ASN A 89 -17.27 -1.04 32.49
N GLY A 90 -18.22 -0.10 32.62
CA GLY A 90 -18.07 1.13 33.40
C GLY A 90 -18.81 1.12 34.74
N LYS A 91 -19.35 -0.04 35.15
CA LYS A 91 -20.09 -0.20 36.40
C LYS A 91 -19.43 -1.31 37.23
N GLN A 92 -18.20 -1.04 37.64
CA GLN A 92 -17.47 -1.83 38.61
C GLN A 92 -16.77 -0.85 39.55
N ASP A 93 -17.53 -0.34 40.51
CA ASP A 93 -17.12 0.18 41.82
C ASP A 93 -18.27 -0.16 42.79
#